data_AF-A0A661YVI1-F1
#
_entry.id   AF-A0A661YVI1-F1
#
_cell.length_a   1.000
_cell.length_b   1.000
_cell.length_c   1.000
_cell.angle_alpha   90.00
_cell.angle_beta   90.00
_cell.angle_gamma   90.00
#
_symmetry.space_group_name_H-M   'P 1'
#
loop_
_entity.id
_entity.type
_entity.pdbx_description
1 polymer ?
#
loop_
_entity_poly.entity_id
_entity_poly.type
_entity_poly.pdbx_seq_one_letter_code
_entity_poly.pdbx_strand_id
1 'polypeptide(L)'
;MESDLDIKVDFSIRSNKTVLRSLDEDINQVSAGQKIFSINTSIDYMLNQNLSIRFFFDKIINNPFVSNQYKNSTTNGGISLRFSLAQ
;
A
#
# COMPACT_ATOMS: atom_id res chain seq x y z
N MET A 1 33.03 7.56 4.61
CA MET A 1 32.14 8.45 3.83
C MET A 1 31.16 7.55 3.11
N GLU A 2 30.22 6.99 3.85
CA GLU A 2 29.09 6.25 3.27
C GLU A 2 27.91 6.74 4.09
N SER A 3 27.21 7.72 3.53
CA SER A 3 25.89 8.05 4.02
C SER A 3 24.96 7.10 3.30
N ASP A 4 24.46 6.12 4.03
CA ASP A 4 23.59 5.09 3.48
C ASP A 4 22.21 5.73 3.24
N LEU A 5 22.00 6.10 1.98
CA LEU A 5 20.72 6.55 1.45
C LEU A 5 20.02 5.34 0.85
N ASP A 6 18.91 4.95 1.47
CA ASP A 6 18.06 3.86 1.03
C ASP A 6 16.78 4.44 0.40
N ILE A 7 16.57 4.18 -0.88
CA ILE A 7 15.34 4.57 -1.59
C ILE A 7 14.59 3.30 -1.95
N LYS A 8 13.32 3.22 -1.56
CA LYS A 8 12.43 2.11 -1.89
C LYS A 8 11.17 2.63 -2.55
N VAL A 9 10.78 1.97 -3.63
CA VAL A 9 9.54 2.27 -4.35
C VAL A 9 8.87 0.95 -4.69
N ASP A 10 7.77 0.65 -4.01
CA ASP A 10 7.02 -0.58 -4.12
C ASP A 10 5.66 -0.31 -4.75
N PHE A 11 5.39 -1.00 -5.86
CA PHE A 11 4.09 -0.97 -6.54
C PHE A 11 3.41 -2.32 -6.40
N SER A 12 2.14 -2.32 -6.03
CA SER A 12 1.36 -3.54 -5.84
C SER A 12 -0.03 -3.42 -6.44
N ILE A 13 -0.45 -4.47 -7.12
CA ILE A 13 -1.79 -4.60 -7.70
C ILE A 13 -2.36 -5.92 -7.21
N ARG A 14 -3.49 -5.85 -6.51
CA ARG A 14 -4.21 -7.01 -6.01
C ARG A 14 -5.63 -6.99 -6.54
N SER A 15 -6.09 -8.10 -7.09
CA SER A 15 -7.48 -8.24 -7.55
C SER A 15 -8.07 -9.50 -6.92
N ASN A 16 -9.05 -9.31 -6.05
CA ASN A 16 -9.82 -10.39 -5.47
C ASN A 16 -11.24 -10.33 -6.04
N LYS A 17 -11.73 -11.42 -6.62
CA LYS A 17 -13.08 -11.52 -7.19
C LYS A 17 -13.70 -12.85 -6.79
N THR A 18 -14.88 -12.77 -6.18
CA THR A 18 -15.71 -13.91 -5.80
C THR A 18 -16.91 -13.96 -6.74
N VAL A 19 -17.06 -15.08 -7.45
CA VAL A 19 -18.16 -15.32 -8.40
C VAL A 19 -19.01 -16.46 -7.89
N LEU A 20 -20.31 -16.21 -7.74
CA LEU A 20 -21.32 -17.25 -7.53
C LEU A 20 -21.75 -17.77 -8.90
N ARG A 21 -21.80 -19.10 -9.03
CA ARG A 21 -22.17 -19.79 -10.26
C ARG A 21 -23.32 -20.74 -9.98
N SER A 22 -24.44 -20.56 -10.67
CA SER A 22 -25.53 -21.54 -10.71
C SER A 22 -25.35 -22.42 -11.95
N LEU A 23 -25.29 -23.74 -11.78
CA LEU A 23 -25.07 -24.70 -12.89
C LEU A 23 -26.35 -24.98 -13.69
N ASP A 24 -27.48 -24.64 -13.08
CA ASP A 24 -28.85 -24.90 -13.48
C ASP A 24 -29.45 -23.72 -14.26
N GLU A 25 -29.00 -22.48 -14.00
CA GLU A 25 -29.48 -21.26 -14.68
C GLU A 25 -28.39 -20.54 -15.53
N ASP A 26 -27.16 -21.07 -15.59
CA ASP A 26 -26.02 -20.52 -16.36
C ASP A 26 -25.70 -19.03 -16.06
N ILE A 27 -26.01 -18.59 -14.83
CA ILE A 27 -25.81 -17.21 -14.38
C ILE A 27 -24.50 -17.10 -13.58
N ASN A 28 -23.65 -16.15 -13.94
CA ASN A 28 -22.42 -15.83 -13.23
C ASN A 28 -22.57 -14.47 -12.50
N GLN A 29 -22.90 -14.48 -11.21
CA GLN A 29 -23.04 -13.25 -10.43
C GLN A 29 -21.79 -12.96 -9.61
N VAL A 30 -21.29 -11.73 -9.69
CA VAL A 30 -20.17 -11.28 -8.84
C VAL A 30 -20.72 -10.91 -7.46
N SER A 31 -20.42 -11.73 -6.46
CA SER A 31 -20.94 -11.57 -5.09
C SER A 31 -20.09 -10.64 -4.24
N ALA A 32 -18.77 -10.73 -4.40
CA ALA A 32 -17.81 -9.92 -3.66
C ALA A 32 -16.53 -9.73 -4.48
N GLY A 33 -15.75 -8.72 -4.14
CA GLY A 33 -14.44 -8.51 -4.74
C GLY A 33 -14.02 -7.06 -4.77
N GLN A 34 -12.72 -6.84 -4.79
CA GLN A 34 -12.11 -5.54 -4.92
C GLN A 34 -10.75 -5.62 -5.63
N LYS A 35 -10.46 -4.57 -6.39
CA LYS A 35 -9.13 -4.28 -6.92
C LYS A 35 -8.46 -3.25 -6.00
N ILE A 36 -7.32 -3.62 -5.45
CA ILE A 36 -6.47 -2.76 -4.63
C ILE A 36 -5.24 -2.41 -5.45
N PHE A 37 -4.95 -1.13 -5.53
CA PHE A 37 -3.73 -0.60 -6.11
C PHE A 37 -2.97 0.14 -5.01
N SER A 38 -1.72 -0.22 -4.76
CA SER A 38 -0.90 0.35 -3.71
C SER A 38 0.42 0.83 -4.27
N ILE A 39 0.80 2.06 -3.93
CA ILE A 39 2.12 2.64 -4.15
C ILE A 39 2.68 2.91 -2.77
N ASN A 40 3.90 2.44 -2.49
CA ASN A 40 4.62 2.74 -1.27
C ASN A 40 5.97 3.29 -1.68
N THR A 41 6.36 4.42 -1.13
CA THR A 41 7.63 5.09 -1.45
C THR A 41 8.26 5.50 -0.15
N SER A 42 9.48 5.05 0.10
CA SER A 42 10.23 5.46 1.27
C SER A 42 11.64 5.87 0.91
N ILE A 43 12.11 6.92 1.56
CA ILE A 43 13.48 7.41 1.46
C ILE A 43 14.02 7.47 2.87
N ASP A 44 15.00 6.63 3.16
CA ASP A 44 15.68 6.48 4.43
C ASP A 44 17.09 7.06 4.30
N TYR A 45 17.43 8.01 5.17
CA TYR A 45 18.74 8.64 5.19
C TYR A 45 19.33 8.56 6.59
N MET A 46 20.48 7.90 6.71
CA MET A 46 21.24 7.84 7.95
C MET A 46 22.22 9.02 8.03
N LEU A 47 21.92 9.98 8.90
CA LEU A 47 22.80 11.11 9.20
C LEU A 47 24.02 10.64 10.01
N ASN A 48 23.76 9.87 11.07
CA ASN A 48 24.74 9.30 11.99
C ASN A 48 24.23 7.94 12.50
N GLN A 49 25.06 7.17 13.22
CA GLN A 49 24.65 5.91 13.86
C GLN A 49 23.44 6.08 14.80
N ASN A 50 23.25 7.29 15.31
CA ASN A 50 22.23 7.64 16.30
C ASN A 50 21.06 8.46 15.72
N LEU A 51 21.11 8.87 14.45
CA LEU A 51 20.08 9.73 13.85
C LEU A 51 19.75 9.29 12.42
N SER A 52 18.49 8.92 12.20
CA SER A 52 17.96 8.60 10.87
C SER A 52 16.71 9.41 10.55
N ILE A 53 16.62 9.87 9.32
CA ILE A 53 15.45 10.55 8.77
C ILE A 53 14.81 9.63 7.74
N ARG A 54 13.49 9.45 7.84
CA ARG A 54 12.70 8.72 6.86
C ARG A 54 11.60 9.61 6.31
N PHE A 55 11.50 9.68 5.01
CA PHE A 55 10.32 10.18 4.30
C PHE A 55 9.54 8.99 3.80
N PHE A 56 8.23 9.00 3.98
CA PHE A 56 7.38 7.94 3.45
C PHE A 56 6.12 8.53 2.81
N PHE A 57 5.68 7.88 1.74
CA PHE A 57 4.48 8.21 1.00
C PHE A 57 3.83 6.92 0.51
N ASP A 58 2.66 6.63 1.04
CA ASP A 58 1.87 5.45 0.73
C ASP A 58 0.51 5.87 0.18
N LYS A 59 0.13 5.32 -0.96
CA LYS A 59 -1.16 5.57 -1.59
C LYS A 59 -1.83 4.25 -1.91
N ILE A 60 -3.00 4.03 -1.33
CA ILE A 60 -3.79 2.81 -1.51
C ILE A 60 -5.15 3.18 -2.06
N ILE A 61 -5.46 2.68 -3.26
CA ILE A 61 -6.74 2.88 -3.95
C ILE A 61 -7.48 1.55 -3.98
N ASN A 62 -8.67 1.54 -3.36
CA ASN A 62 -9.58 0.40 -3.31
C ASN A 62 -10.76 0.65 -4.25
N ASN A 63 -10.88 -0.18 -5.28
CA ASN A 63 -11.97 -0.15 -6.25
C ASN A 63 -12.78 -1.46 -6.16
N PRO A 64 -13.94 -1.49 -5.48
CA PRO A 64 -14.77 -2.68 -5.39
C PRO A 64 -15.41 -3.04 -6.74
N PHE A 65 -15.61 -4.34 -6.97
CA PHE A 65 -16.29 -4.87 -8.16
C PHE A 65 -17.80 -4.98 -7.99
N VAL A 66 -18.30 -4.77 -6.77
CA VAL A 66 -19.71 -4.86 -6.41
C VAL A 66 -20.26 -3.49 -6.06
N SER A 67 -21.47 -3.17 -6.53
CA SER A 67 -22.11 -1.86 -6.33
C SER A 67 -22.49 -1.57 -4.88
N ASN A 68 -22.44 -2.58 -4.01
CA ASN A 68 -22.73 -2.45 -2.57
C ASN A 68 -21.52 -1.96 -1.74
N GLN A 69 -20.37 -1.69 -2.37
CA GLN A 69 -19.19 -1.17 -1.70
C GLN A 69 -18.70 0.11 -2.37
N TYR A 70 -18.17 1.03 -1.57
CA TYR A 70 -17.70 2.33 -2.05
C TYR A 70 -16.22 2.30 -2.40
N LYS A 71 -15.83 3.08 -3.41
CA LYS A 71 -14.42 3.32 -3.72
C LYS A 71 -13.79 4.12 -2.58
N ASN A 72 -12.60 3.71 -2.15
CA ASN A 72 -11.84 4.42 -1.14
C ASN A 72 -10.41 4.64 -1.63
N SER A 73 -9.83 5.80 -1.32
CA SER A 73 -8.42 6.09 -1.58
C SER A 73 -7.81 6.64 -0.29
N THR A 74 -6.91 5.88 0.31
CA THR A 74 -6.13 6.29 1.47
C THR A 74 -4.78 6.77 1.00
N THR A 75 -4.42 8.00 1.37
CA THR A 75 -3.07 8.54 1.12
C THR A 75 -2.46 8.85 2.48
N ASN A 76 -1.35 8.20 2.79
CA ASN A 76 -0.57 8.43 3.99
C ASN A 76 0.77 9.01 3.56
N GLY A 77 1.21 10.07 4.21
CA GLY A 77 2.51 10.65 3.94
C GLY A 77 3.02 11.32 5.20
N GLY A 78 4.33 11.27 5.39
CA GLY A 78 4.93 11.86 6.56
C GLY A 78 6.44 11.80 6.56
N ILE A 79 6.98 12.45 7.58
CA ILE A 79 8.41 12.47 7.88
C ILE A 79 8.55 11.83 9.25
N SER A 80 9.47 10.88 9.37
CA SER A 80 9.82 10.21 10.61
C SER A 80 11.26 10.55 10.96
N LEU A 81 11.46 11.07 12.17
CA LEU A 81 12.76 11.32 12.75
C LEU A 81 12.97 10.28 13.85
N ARG A 82 14.04 9.49 13.74
CA ARG A 82 14.40 8.50 14.75
C ARG A 82 15.77 8.82 15.31
N PHE A 83 15.79 9.06 16.62
CA PHE A 83 17.00 9.24 17.40
C PHE A 83 17.22 8.02 18.29
N SER A 84 18.41 7.44 18.24
CA SER A 84 18.82 6.29 19.04
C SER A 84 19.95 6.72 19.97
N LEU A 85 19.72 6.67 21.28
CA LEU A 85 20.78 6.87 22.27
C LEU A 85 21.49 5.53 22.49
N ALA A 86 22.40 5.17 21.59
CA ALA A 86 23.44 4.21 21.95
C ALA A 86 24.42 4.94 22.87
N GLN A 87 24.57 4.39 24.09
CA GLN A 87 25.26 4.93 25.25
C GLN A 87 26.76 5.13 25.04
#